data_AF-K1U5R4-F1
#
_entry.id   AF-K1U5R4-F1
#
_cell.length_a   1.000
_cell.length_b   1.000
_cell.length_c   1.000
_cell.angle_alpha   90.00
_cell.angle_beta   90.00
_cell.angle_gamma   90.00
#
_symmetry.space_group_name_H-M   'P 1'
#
loop_
_entity.id
_entity.type
_entity.pdbx_description
1 polymer ?
#
loop_
_entity_poly.entity_id
_entity_poly.type
_entity_poly.pdbx_seq_one_letter_code
_entity_poly.pdbx_strand_id
1 'polypeptide(L)'
;MKKLFFALTMIAAVSTASAQHLGTEYRLKKVVEVPGRQGIAADENYYYVSDTRGLYKFDKEWNLVQKRVQTADDPLFPNPELANHFGDIDVWNGKIYTGNEKFEYGRGYNIAISVYDANTLEWIEDIPWCAESGQVEVSGLAVDREKNMIWMSDWVDSRYVYCYSLETGKYYTKMQCRPMPYWCQGIFIADGKM
;
A
#
# COMPACT_ATOMS: atom_id res chain seq x y z
N MET A 1 -32.00 -34.83 37.98
CA MET A 1 -32.51 -33.59 37.37
C MET A 1 -31.35 -32.62 37.17
N LYS A 2 -31.25 -32.03 35.97
CA LYS A 2 -30.35 -30.92 35.55
C LYS A 2 -28.85 -31.26 35.59
N LYS A 3 -28.22 -31.67 34.48
CA LYS A 3 -27.84 -30.87 33.28
C LYS A 3 -27.20 -29.53 33.66
N LEU A 4 -25.89 -29.38 33.42
CA LEU A 4 -25.37 -28.46 32.41
C LEU A 4 -23.87 -28.71 32.19
N PHE A 5 -23.54 -29.19 30.99
CA PHE A 5 -22.21 -29.15 30.41
C PHE A 5 -21.86 -27.68 30.11
N PHE A 6 -20.72 -27.19 30.59
CA PHE A 6 -20.07 -25.99 30.06
C PHE A 6 -18.89 -26.45 29.21
N ALA A 7 -19.13 -26.60 27.92
CA ALA A 7 -18.06 -26.61 26.92
C ALA A 7 -18.14 -25.26 26.20
N LEU A 8 -17.26 -24.33 26.60
CA LEU A 8 -17.07 -23.06 25.92
C LEU A 8 -16.24 -23.37 24.66
N THR A 9 -16.90 -23.63 23.54
CA THR A 9 -16.24 -23.61 22.23
C THR A 9 -15.91 -22.17 21.90
N MET A 10 -14.67 -21.75 22.17
CA MET A 10 -14.09 -20.58 21.52
C MET A 10 -14.01 -20.88 20.02
N ILE A 11 -14.99 -20.39 19.27
CA ILE A 11 -14.86 -20.21 17.83
C ILE A 11 -13.92 -19.02 17.67
N ALA A 12 -12.62 -19.29 17.56
CA ALA A 12 -11.71 -18.34 16.95
C ALA A 12 -12.19 -18.16 15.51
N ALA A 13 -12.93 -17.08 15.27
CA ALA A 13 -13.15 -16.58 13.92
C ALA A 13 -11.77 -16.11 13.43
N VAL A 14 -10.95 -17.05 12.96
CA VAL A 14 -9.83 -16.72 12.10
C VAL A 14 -10.50 -16.28 10.80
N SER A 15 -10.73 -14.97 10.68
CA SER A 15 -10.91 -14.33 9.39
C SER A 15 -9.64 -14.56 8.61
N THR A 16 -9.55 -15.72 7.96
CA THR A 16 -8.56 -15.93 6.91
C THR A 16 -8.95 -14.93 5.83
N ALA A 17 -8.21 -13.81 5.77
CA ALA A 17 -8.29 -12.93 4.63
C ALA A 17 -7.94 -13.80 3.42
N SER A 18 -8.97 -14.18 2.66
CA SER A 18 -8.76 -14.96 1.45
C SER A 18 -7.97 -14.08 0.48
N ALA A 19 -6.99 -14.67 -0.19
CA ALA A 19 -6.24 -13.98 -1.22
C ALA A 19 -7.20 -13.42 -2.28
N GLN A 20 -6.84 -12.27 -2.85
CA GLN A 20 -7.64 -11.66 -3.90
C GLN A 20 -7.51 -12.50 -5.16
N HIS A 21 -8.63 -12.89 -5.77
CA HIS A 21 -8.67 -13.79 -6.92
C HIS A 21 -8.84 -13.01 -8.24
N LEU A 22 -8.11 -13.39 -9.28
CA LEU A 22 -8.27 -12.85 -10.62
C LEU A 22 -9.50 -13.47 -11.31
N GLY A 23 -10.35 -12.62 -11.87
CA GLY A 23 -11.43 -13.04 -12.76
C GLY A 23 -10.91 -13.36 -14.17
N THR A 24 -11.68 -14.13 -14.93
CA THR A 24 -11.39 -14.39 -16.36
C THR A 24 -11.95 -13.31 -17.30
N GLU A 25 -12.92 -12.52 -16.83
CA GLU A 25 -13.53 -11.41 -17.57
C GLU A 25 -13.72 -10.20 -16.66
N TYR A 26 -13.49 -9.01 -17.21
CA TYR A 26 -13.71 -7.73 -16.54
C TYR A 26 -14.79 -6.93 -17.27
N ARG A 27 -15.74 -6.38 -16.52
CA ARG A 27 -16.79 -5.49 -17.03
C ARG A 27 -16.78 -4.19 -16.25
N LEU A 28 -16.81 -3.06 -16.95
CA LEU A 28 -16.93 -1.76 -16.30
C LEU A 28 -18.27 -1.68 -15.56
N LYS A 29 -18.21 -1.56 -14.23
CA LYS A 29 -19.41 -1.47 -13.39
C LYS A 29 -19.81 -0.03 -13.11
N LYS A 30 -18.83 0.84 -12.84
CA LYS A 30 -19.04 2.24 -12.43
C LYS A 30 -17.77 3.03 -12.75
N VAL A 31 -17.94 4.30 -13.08
CA VAL A 31 -16.86 5.30 -13.10
C VAL A 31 -17.12 6.26 -11.95
N VAL A 32 -16.09 6.56 -11.18
CA VAL A 32 -16.14 7.53 -10.09
C VAL A 32 -14.95 8.46 -10.24
N GLU A 33 -15.21 9.76 -10.13
CA GLU A 33 -14.15 10.76 -10.06
C GLU A 33 -13.64 10.85 -8.63
N VAL A 34 -12.32 10.85 -8.47
CA VAL A 34 -11.65 10.94 -7.17
C VAL A 34 -10.56 12.01 -7.20
N PRO A 35 -10.27 12.64 -6.06
CA PRO A 35 -9.04 13.41 -5.90
C PRO A 35 -7.83 12.45 -5.89
N GLY A 36 -6.69 12.93 -6.40
CA GLY A 36 -5.46 12.16 -6.44
C GLY A 36 -5.25 11.36 -7.73
N ARG A 37 -4.03 10.86 -7.88
CA ARG A 37 -3.54 10.30 -9.16
C ARG A 37 -2.54 9.16 -9.02
N GLN A 38 -2.10 8.83 -7.79
CA GLN A 38 -0.98 7.92 -7.60
C GLN A 38 -1.46 6.49 -7.42
N GLY A 39 -2.46 6.27 -6.58
CA GLY A 39 -2.86 4.93 -6.20
C GLY A 39 -4.25 4.78 -5.63
N ILE A 40 -4.71 3.52 -5.61
CA ILE A 40 -5.97 3.12 -4.98
C ILE A 40 -5.82 1.78 -4.28
N ALA A 41 -6.28 1.73 -3.03
CA ALA A 41 -6.37 0.50 -2.25
C ALA A 41 -7.80 0.33 -1.70
N ALA A 42 -8.15 -0.89 -1.32
CA ALA A 42 -9.44 -1.19 -0.73
C ALA A 42 -9.32 -2.29 0.32
N ASP A 43 -9.98 -2.09 1.46
CA ASP A 43 -10.23 -3.16 2.42
C ASP A 43 -11.72 -3.58 2.34
N GLU A 44 -12.23 -4.28 3.36
CA GLU A 44 -13.64 -4.66 3.42
C GLU A 44 -14.61 -3.47 3.52
N ASN A 45 -14.19 -2.35 4.12
CA ASN A 45 -15.08 -1.27 4.56
C ASN A 45 -14.90 0.03 3.75
N TYR A 46 -13.71 0.29 3.21
CA TYR A 46 -13.36 1.57 2.63
C TYR A 46 -12.56 1.43 1.33
N TYR A 47 -12.53 2.52 0.56
CA TYR A 47 -11.55 2.77 -0.50
C TYR A 47 -10.59 3.85 -0.03
N TYR A 48 -9.33 3.72 -0.44
CA TYR A 48 -8.26 4.65 -0.12
C TYR A 48 -7.65 5.12 -1.42
N VAL A 49 -7.41 6.42 -1.56
CA VAL A 49 -6.78 7.01 -2.75
C VAL A 49 -5.61 7.87 -2.31
N SER A 50 -4.46 7.70 -2.98
CA SER A 50 -3.29 8.56 -2.80
C SER A 50 -3.14 9.58 -3.92
N ASP A 51 -2.74 10.78 -3.52
CA ASP A 51 -2.16 11.81 -4.37
C ASP A 51 -0.69 12.01 -3.97
N THR A 52 0.06 12.77 -4.77
CA THR A 52 1.46 13.10 -4.47
C THR A 52 1.64 13.65 -3.05
N ARG A 53 0.65 14.39 -2.51
CA ARG A 53 0.68 14.96 -1.14
C ARG A 53 -0.66 14.84 -0.42
N GLY A 54 -1.41 13.75 -0.65
CA GLY A 54 -2.71 13.55 -0.02
C GLY A 54 -3.13 12.10 0.10
N LEU A 55 -3.91 11.79 1.14
CA LEU A 55 -4.62 10.54 1.34
C LEU A 55 -6.11 10.82 1.52
N TYR A 56 -6.95 10.04 0.85
CA TYR A 56 -8.40 10.18 0.87
C TYR A 56 -9.03 8.84 1.17
N LYS A 57 -10.01 8.83 2.07
CA LYS A 57 -10.75 7.65 2.50
C LYS A 57 -12.22 7.81 2.13
N PHE A 58 -12.76 6.82 1.45
CA PHE A 58 -14.15 6.77 1.02
C PHE A 58 -14.85 5.55 1.58
N ASP A 59 -16.13 5.67 1.89
CA ASP A 59 -16.99 4.49 2.11
C ASP A 59 -17.25 3.72 0.80
N LYS A 60 -17.99 2.61 0.87
CA LYS A 60 -18.28 1.78 -0.32
C LYS A 60 -19.27 2.42 -1.30
N GLU A 61 -19.97 3.46 -0.86
CA GLU A 61 -20.84 4.30 -1.68
C GLU A 61 -20.07 5.42 -2.41
N TRP A 62 -18.76 5.57 -2.13
CA TRP A 62 -17.86 6.61 -2.62
C TRP A 62 -18.10 8.01 -2.01
N ASN A 63 -18.65 8.09 -0.81
CA ASN A 63 -18.65 9.33 -0.05
C ASN A 63 -17.27 9.52 0.59
N LEU A 64 -16.68 10.71 0.46
CA LEU A 64 -15.44 11.05 1.13
C LEU A 64 -15.71 11.16 2.64
N VAL A 65 -15.19 10.22 3.42
CA VAL A 65 -15.38 10.19 4.88
C VAL A 65 -14.23 10.85 5.63
N GLN A 66 -13.02 10.83 5.06
CA GLN A 66 -11.84 11.43 5.68
C GLN A 66 -10.79 11.76 4.63
N LYS A 67 -9.94 12.76 4.91
CA LYS A 67 -8.77 13.07 4.10
C LYS A 67 -7.65 13.63 4.96
N ARG A 68 -6.41 13.46 4.50
CA ARG A 68 -5.24 14.16 5.01
C ARG A 68 -4.44 14.66 3.83
N VAL A 69 -4.34 15.99 3.70
CA VAL A 69 -3.67 16.64 2.57
C VAL A 69 -2.63 17.58 3.15
N GLN A 70 -1.40 17.52 2.63
CA GLN A 70 -0.32 18.38 3.11
C GLN A 70 -0.72 19.85 3.05
N THR A 71 -0.48 20.57 4.15
CA THR A 71 -0.48 22.03 4.20
C THR A 71 0.83 22.55 4.78
N ALA A 72 0.98 23.88 4.90
CA ALA A 72 2.16 24.47 5.56
C ALA A 72 2.17 24.19 7.07
N ASP A 73 1.00 24.18 7.71
CA ASP A 73 0.85 24.08 9.16
C ASP A 73 0.51 22.65 9.64
N ASP A 74 0.03 21.78 8.75
CA ASP A 74 -0.28 20.37 9.02
C ASP A 74 0.39 19.48 7.96
N PRO A 75 1.57 18.92 8.26
CA PRO A 75 2.26 18.08 7.31
C PRO A 75 1.68 16.66 7.24
N LEU A 76 1.64 16.13 6.02
CA LEU A 76 1.30 14.74 5.76
C LEU A 76 2.52 13.84 5.98
N PHE A 77 3.68 14.29 5.53
CA PHE A 77 4.96 13.61 5.74
C PHE A 77 5.50 13.95 7.13
N PRO A 78 6.05 12.99 7.88
CA PRO A 78 6.69 13.28 9.16
C PRO A 78 7.88 14.24 9.01
N ASN A 79 8.59 14.15 7.87
CA ASN A 79 9.75 14.98 7.52
C ASN A 79 9.57 15.61 6.12
N PRO A 80 8.76 16.69 5.97
CA PRO A 80 8.40 17.28 4.67
C PRO A 80 9.57 17.87 3.87
N GLU A 81 10.71 18.10 4.50
CA GLU A 81 11.96 18.50 3.86
C GLU A 81 12.63 17.32 3.13
N LEU A 82 12.44 16.10 3.64
CA LEU A 82 13.00 14.87 3.10
C LEU A 82 12.05 14.13 2.17
N ALA A 83 10.77 14.52 2.11
CA ALA A 83 9.76 13.87 1.29
C ALA A 83 8.71 14.84 0.77
N ASN A 84 8.28 14.63 -0.48
CA ASN A 84 7.25 15.44 -1.12
C ASN A 84 6.34 14.63 -2.04
N HIS A 85 6.50 13.31 -2.11
CA HIS A 85 5.87 12.49 -3.12
C HIS A 85 5.50 11.11 -2.56
N PHE A 86 4.20 10.83 -2.49
CA PHE A 86 3.68 9.47 -2.39
C PHE A 86 3.51 8.82 -3.77
N GLY A 87 3.71 7.51 -3.80
CA GLY A 87 3.34 6.63 -4.90
C GLY A 87 1.98 5.95 -4.71
N ASP A 88 1.80 4.80 -5.37
CA ASP A 88 0.69 3.88 -5.16
C ASP A 88 0.65 3.37 -3.71
N ILE A 89 -0.50 2.83 -3.33
CA ILE A 89 -0.79 2.38 -1.98
C ILE A 89 -1.39 0.99 -1.94
N ASP A 90 -1.17 0.29 -0.83
CA ASP A 90 -1.94 -0.89 -0.46
C ASP A 90 -2.43 -0.75 0.98
N VAL A 91 -3.51 -1.45 1.33
CA VAL A 91 -4.09 -1.45 2.68
C VAL A 91 -4.14 -2.87 3.23
N TRP A 92 -3.58 -3.05 4.42
CA TRP A 92 -3.53 -4.34 5.07
C TRP A 92 -3.47 -4.18 6.59
N ASN A 93 -4.24 -5.00 7.32
CA ASN A 93 -4.29 -5.00 8.79
C ASN A 93 -4.48 -3.61 9.42
N GLY A 94 -5.39 -2.81 8.86
CA GLY A 94 -5.69 -1.46 9.36
C GLY A 94 -4.56 -0.44 9.11
N LYS A 95 -3.58 -0.76 8.26
CA LYS A 95 -2.49 0.12 7.86
C LYS A 95 -2.53 0.38 6.36
N ILE A 96 -2.25 1.61 5.97
CA ILE A 96 -1.98 2.02 4.59
C ILE A 96 -0.46 2.03 4.43
N TYR A 97 0.03 1.36 3.41
CA TYR A 97 1.44 1.34 3.03
C TYR A 97 1.61 2.14 1.76
N THR A 98 2.60 3.03 1.72
CA THR A 98 2.90 3.84 0.54
C THR A 98 4.40 3.92 0.33
N GLY A 99 4.80 3.97 -0.93
CA GLY A 99 6.10 4.54 -1.28
C GLY A 99 6.15 6.00 -0.87
N ASN A 100 7.25 6.42 -0.26
CA ASN A 100 7.49 7.80 0.12
C ASN A 100 8.91 8.21 -0.30
N GLU A 101 9.02 9.39 -0.90
CA GLU A 101 10.29 9.92 -1.36
C GLU A 101 10.27 11.44 -1.51
N LYS A 102 11.47 12.01 -1.64
CA LYS A 102 11.66 13.29 -2.31
C LYS A 102 11.82 13.02 -3.81
N PHE A 103 10.89 13.49 -4.62
CA PHE A 103 10.98 13.40 -6.06
C PHE A 103 11.30 14.75 -6.68
N GLU A 104 12.45 14.84 -7.35
CA GLU A 104 12.92 16.06 -8.03
C GLU A 104 13.60 15.72 -9.35
N TYR A 105 13.19 16.41 -10.42
CA TYR A 105 13.78 16.28 -11.76
C TYR A 105 13.84 14.84 -12.30
N GLY A 106 12.82 14.02 -12.01
CA GLY A 106 12.74 12.65 -12.49
C GLY A 106 13.55 11.64 -11.66
N ARG A 107 13.90 11.99 -10.42
CA ARG A 107 14.68 11.13 -9.53
C ARG A 107 14.12 11.14 -8.10
N GLY A 108 14.05 9.94 -7.51
CA GLY A 108 13.73 9.72 -6.11
C GLY A 108 14.95 9.85 -5.19
N TYR A 109 14.73 10.40 -4.01
CA TYR A 109 15.68 10.47 -2.90
C TYR A 109 14.96 10.16 -1.58
N ASN A 110 15.69 9.74 -0.56
CA ASN A 110 15.14 9.41 0.76
C ASN A 110 13.96 8.43 0.68
N ILE A 111 14.09 7.42 -0.17
CA ILE A 111 13.06 6.41 -0.40
C ILE A 111 12.78 5.70 0.92
N ALA A 112 11.51 5.50 1.22
CA ALA A 112 11.04 4.68 2.32
C ALA A 112 9.68 4.06 1.95
N ILE A 113 9.29 3.05 2.71
CA ILE A 113 7.89 2.66 2.79
C ILE A 113 7.32 3.34 4.02
N SER A 114 6.43 4.31 3.84
CA SER A 114 5.74 4.95 4.95
C SER A 114 4.45 4.20 5.27
N VAL A 115 4.17 4.08 6.56
CA VAL A 115 3.01 3.37 7.09
C VAL A 115 2.10 4.37 7.79
N TYR A 116 0.82 4.35 7.43
CA TYR A 116 -0.22 5.21 8.00
C TYR A 116 -1.33 4.36 8.61
N ASP A 117 -1.96 4.87 9.66
CA ASP A 117 -3.15 4.23 10.23
C ASP A 117 -4.34 4.42 9.28
N ALA A 118 -5.02 3.34 8.91
CA ALA A 118 -6.12 3.39 7.95
C ALA A 118 -7.42 3.99 8.53
N ASN A 119 -7.49 4.17 9.86
CA ASN A 119 -8.59 4.84 10.54
C ASN A 119 -8.35 6.33 10.67
N THR A 120 -7.17 6.75 11.14
CA THR A 120 -6.86 8.17 11.40
C THR A 120 -6.16 8.88 10.25
N LEU A 121 -5.61 8.13 9.29
CA LEU A 121 -4.71 8.61 8.24
C LEU A 121 -3.44 9.28 8.81
N GLU A 122 -3.08 8.98 10.06
CA GLU A 122 -1.87 9.51 10.69
C GLU A 122 -0.68 8.59 10.44
N TRP A 123 0.51 9.19 10.35
CA TRP A 123 1.75 8.45 10.17
C TRP A 123 2.05 7.58 11.40
N ILE A 124 2.53 6.36 11.17
CA ILE A 124 2.91 5.39 12.21
C ILE A 124 4.43 5.23 12.25
N GLU A 125 5.02 4.83 11.11
CA GLU A 125 6.44 4.49 11.00
C GLU A 125 6.91 4.54 9.54
N ASP A 126 8.23 4.56 9.35
CA ASP A 126 8.86 4.34 8.06
C ASP A 126 9.69 3.05 8.11
N ILE A 127 9.53 2.19 7.10
CA ILE A 127 10.43 1.07 6.84
C ILE A 127 11.54 1.58 5.91
N PRO A 128 12.82 1.52 6.34
CA PRO A 128 13.91 2.17 5.62
C PRO A 128 14.27 1.43 4.33
N TRP A 129 14.59 2.20 3.29
CA TRP A 129 15.20 1.70 2.07
C TRP A 129 16.60 1.11 2.32
N CYS A 130 16.97 0.13 1.49
CA CYS A 130 18.27 -0.53 1.52
C CYS A 130 19.07 -0.18 0.26
N ALA A 131 20.26 0.40 0.43
CA ALA A 131 21.09 0.84 -0.69
C ALA A 131 21.53 -0.30 -1.61
N GLU A 132 21.78 -1.47 -1.03
CA GLU A 132 22.20 -2.68 -1.72
C GLU A 132 21.11 -3.24 -2.64
N SER A 133 19.84 -2.83 -2.47
CA SER A 133 18.75 -3.17 -3.40
C SER A 133 19.02 -2.63 -4.82
N GLY A 134 19.65 -1.45 -4.90
CA GLY A 134 19.84 -0.69 -6.13
C GLY A 134 18.56 -0.05 -6.67
N GLN A 135 17.49 0.03 -5.86
CA GLN A 135 16.29 0.79 -6.18
C GLN A 135 16.59 2.29 -6.14
N VAL A 136 16.00 3.07 -7.05
CA VAL A 136 16.30 4.50 -7.22
C VAL A 136 15.06 5.40 -7.23
N GLU A 137 13.87 4.81 -7.18
CA GLU A 137 12.57 5.48 -7.04
C GLU A 137 11.54 4.51 -6.42
N VAL A 138 10.45 5.05 -5.87
CA VAL A 138 9.31 4.23 -5.42
C VAL A 138 7.97 4.73 -5.96
N SER A 139 7.49 4.08 -7.00
CA SER A 139 6.26 4.47 -7.69
C SER A 139 5.04 3.74 -7.20
N GLY A 140 5.16 2.44 -6.92
CA GLY A 140 4.04 1.63 -6.48
C GLY A 140 4.40 0.52 -5.54
N LEU A 141 3.38 -0.06 -4.90
CA LEU A 141 3.57 -0.97 -3.79
C LEU A 141 2.44 -2.00 -3.69
N ALA A 142 2.78 -3.23 -3.29
CA ALA A 142 1.80 -4.27 -2.95
C ALA A 142 2.25 -5.09 -1.74
N VAL A 143 1.31 -5.41 -0.85
CA VAL A 143 1.52 -6.31 0.28
C VAL A 143 1.23 -7.75 -0.14
N ASP A 144 2.23 -8.63 -0.03
CA ASP A 144 2.05 -10.08 -0.14
C ASP A 144 1.58 -10.61 1.23
N ARG A 145 0.25 -10.69 1.38
CA ARG A 145 -0.43 -11.09 2.62
C ARG A 145 -0.09 -12.52 3.05
N GLU A 146 0.21 -13.40 2.10
CA GLU A 146 0.53 -14.81 2.38
C GLU A 146 1.96 -14.98 2.85
N LYS A 147 2.91 -14.24 2.26
CA LYS A 147 4.33 -14.35 2.59
C LYS A 147 4.80 -13.36 3.65
N ASN A 148 3.92 -12.46 4.10
CA ASN A 148 4.25 -11.36 5.00
C ASN A 148 5.41 -10.50 4.46
N MET A 149 5.29 -10.14 3.18
CA MET A 149 6.25 -9.33 2.45
C MET A 149 5.58 -8.09 1.86
N ILE A 150 6.39 -7.11 1.50
CA ILE A 150 5.96 -5.92 0.78
C ILE A 150 6.87 -5.71 -0.41
N TRP A 151 6.25 -5.44 -1.55
CA TRP A 151 6.93 -5.26 -2.83
C TRP A 151 6.79 -3.82 -3.29
N MET A 152 7.85 -3.25 -3.84
CA MET A 152 7.87 -1.93 -4.44
C MET A 152 8.23 -2.00 -5.92
N SER A 153 7.58 -1.21 -6.76
CA SER A 153 8.02 -0.91 -8.12
C SER A 153 8.83 0.38 -8.16
N ASP A 154 9.55 0.55 -9.27
CA ASP A 154 10.38 1.72 -9.55
C ASP A 154 10.01 2.22 -10.96
N TRP A 155 9.59 3.48 -11.06
CA TRP A 155 9.20 4.12 -12.32
C TRP A 155 10.40 4.41 -13.21
N VAL A 156 11.57 4.67 -12.61
CA VAL A 156 12.82 4.98 -13.32
C VAL A 156 13.47 3.69 -13.85
N ASP A 157 13.52 2.64 -13.03
CA ASP A 157 14.01 1.31 -13.38
C ASP A 157 12.92 0.22 -13.20
N SER A 158 11.91 0.28 -14.06
CA SER A 158 10.79 -0.66 -14.05
C SER A 158 11.16 -2.12 -14.44
N ARG A 159 12.44 -2.46 -14.57
CA ARG A 159 12.89 -3.85 -14.79
C ARG A 159 12.65 -4.73 -13.58
N TYR A 160 12.60 -4.15 -12.39
CA TYR A 160 12.60 -4.89 -11.14
C TYR A 160 11.47 -4.44 -10.22
N VAL A 161 11.07 -5.37 -9.36
CA VAL A 161 10.34 -5.07 -8.13
C VAL A 161 11.16 -5.54 -6.93
N TYR A 162 11.07 -4.81 -5.83
CA TYR A 162 11.95 -4.91 -4.68
C TYR A 162 11.17 -5.35 -3.46
N CYS A 163 11.63 -6.41 -2.79
CA CYS A 163 10.92 -7.08 -1.72
C CYS A 163 11.55 -6.79 -0.37
N TYR A 164 10.72 -6.47 0.62
CA TYR A 164 11.09 -6.26 2.01
C TYR A 164 10.21 -7.14 2.90
N SER A 165 10.77 -7.60 4.01
CA SER A 165 10.03 -8.32 5.05
C SER A 165 9.17 -7.35 5.84
N LEU A 166 7.86 -7.61 5.95
CA LEU A 166 6.98 -6.80 6.81
C LEU A 166 7.25 -7.03 8.30
N GLU A 167 7.76 -8.20 8.67
CA GLU A 167 8.10 -8.51 10.06
C GLU A 167 9.33 -7.73 10.55
N THR A 168 10.36 -7.62 9.72
CA THR A 168 11.66 -7.08 10.13
C THR A 168 12.00 -5.74 9.51
N GLY A 169 11.25 -5.31 8.50
CA GLY A 169 11.54 -4.12 7.68
C GLY A 169 12.78 -4.26 6.79
N LYS A 170 13.43 -5.42 6.74
CA LYS A 170 14.69 -5.61 6.00
C LYS A 170 14.43 -5.98 4.55
N TYR A 171 15.28 -5.46 3.67
CA TYR A 171 15.35 -5.89 2.28
C TYR A 171 15.59 -7.40 2.19
N TYR A 172 14.83 -8.05 1.32
CA TYR A 172 14.84 -9.50 1.15
C TYR A 172 15.43 -9.90 -0.21
N THR A 173 14.89 -9.36 -1.31
CA THR A 173 15.33 -9.68 -2.68
C THR A 173 14.77 -8.70 -3.70
N LYS A 174 15.13 -8.87 -4.97
CA LYS A 174 14.43 -8.26 -6.11
C LYS A 174 14.11 -9.29 -7.18
N MET A 175 13.02 -9.07 -7.89
CA MET A 175 12.57 -9.91 -8.99
C MET A 175 12.62 -9.11 -10.29
N GLN A 176 13.15 -9.72 -11.35
CA GLN A 176 13.10 -9.12 -12.68
C GLN A 176 11.71 -9.36 -13.31
N CYS A 177 11.05 -8.30 -13.75
CA CYS A 177 9.77 -8.36 -14.45
C CYS A 177 9.95 -8.86 -15.89
N ARG A 178 9.09 -9.78 -16.33
CA ARG A 178 9.05 -10.30 -17.71
C ARG A 178 7.60 -10.44 -18.18
N PRO A 179 7.16 -9.68 -19.20
CA PRO A 179 7.90 -8.63 -19.90
C PRO A 179 8.29 -7.47 -18.97
N MET A 180 9.31 -6.69 -19.35
CA MET A 180 9.70 -5.49 -18.61
C MET A 180 8.62 -4.41 -18.81
N PRO A 181 7.93 -3.96 -17.76
CA PRO A 181 7.07 -2.79 -17.86
C PRO A 181 7.92 -1.53 -18.06
N TYR A 182 7.29 -0.48 -18.59
CA TYR A 182 7.88 0.84 -18.71
C TYR A 182 7.04 1.81 -17.90
N TRP A 183 7.68 2.66 -17.09
CA TRP A 183 6.98 3.62 -16.24
C TRP A 183 5.92 2.97 -15.35
N CYS A 184 6.29 1.86 -14.71
CA CYS A 184 5.40 1.16 -13.80
C CYS A 184 4.98 2.12 -12.67
N GLN A 185 3.67 2.28 -12.46
CA GLN A 185 3.13 3.17 -11.43
C GLN A 185 2.48 2.40 -10.28
N GLY A 186 1.87 1.25 -10.57
CA GLY A 186 1.20 0.43 -9.56
C GLY A 186 1.48 -1.05 -9.78
N ILE A 187 1.42 -1.81 -8.69
CA ILE A 187 1.54 -3.26 -8.67
C ILE A 187 0.50 -3.80 -7.70
N PHE A 188 0.01 -5.02 -7.94
CA PHE A 188 -0.98 -5.64 -7.07
C PHE A 188 -0.70 -7.14 -6.98
N ILE A 189 -1.03 -7.78 -5.86
CA ILE A 189 -0.84 -9.22 -5.68
C ILE A 189 -2.19 -9.94 -5.57
N ALA A 190 -2.44 -10.85 -6.50
CA ALA A 190 -3.63 -11.68 -6.57
C ALA A 190 -3.23 -13.13 -6.90
N ASP A 191 -3.84 -14.12 -6.23
CA ASP A 191 -3.55 -15.55 -6.43
C ASP A 191 -2.06 -15.92 -6.30
N GLY A 192 -1.34 -15.26 -5.38
CA GLY A 192 0.10 -15.44 -5.19
C GLY A 192 0.96 -14.95 -6.36
N LYS A 193 0.37 -14.18 -7.29
CA LYS A 193 1.01 -13.58 -8.46
C LYS A 193 0.94 -12.07 -8.38
N MET A 194 1.91 -11.43 -9.02
CA MET A 194 1.95 -10.00 -9.26
C MET A 194 1.61 -9.72 -10.73
#